data_AF-Y0KE82-F1
#
_entry.id   AF-Y0KE82-F1
#
_cell.length_a   1.000
_cell.length_b   1.000
_cell.length_c   1.000
_cell.angle_alpha   90.00
_cell.angle_beta   90.00
_cell.angle_gamma   90.00
#
_symmetry.space_group_name_H-M   'P 1'
#
loop_
_entity.id
_entity.type
_entity.pdbx_description
1 polymer ?
#
loop_
_entity_poly.entity_id
_entity_poly.type
_entity_poly.pdbx_seq_one_letter_code
_entity_poly.pdbx_strand_id
1 'polypeptide(L)'
;MKKNNKNSLAVLLFAVAAISCTAHSESFPFNTEQLSGDWAESYNNKPACSSDNLHFKMEIKPIEKKLNILLDRTWKLDNGETTDHYSATIISATDRTLVIRYDNETRARKDGSLVEWELSMVAPGIYRWRETGWGEEEVNTVVGVKCSK
;
A
#
# COMPACT_ATOMS: atom_id res chain seq x y z
N MET A 1 -20.97 -55.31 64.69
CA MET A 1 -20.05 -54.16 64.57
C MET A 1 -20.02 -53.69 63.13
N LYS A 2 -20.16 -52.37 62.93
CA LYS A 2 -20.27 -51.63 61.66
C LYS A 2 -18.88 -51.34 61.06
N LYS A 3 -18.72 -51.34 59.72
CA LYS A 3 -17.88 -50.46 58.87
C LYS A 3 -17.79 -51.07 57.45
N ASN A 4 -18.42 -50.53 56.41
CA ASN A 4 -18.24 -49.26 55.66
C ASN A 4 -17.42 -49.45 54.37
N ASN A 5 -18.19 -49.46 53.27
CA ASN A 5 -17.91 -49.01 51.90
C ASN A 5 -16.67 -48.15 51.68
N LYS A 6 -15.96 -48.40 50.58
CA LYS A 6 -15.28 -47.37 49.78
C LYS A 6 -15.34 -47.70 48.28
N ASN A 7 -16.29 -47.08 47.59
CA ASN A 7 -16.26 -46.87 46.15
C ASN A 7 -15.01 -46.05 45.79
N SER A 8 -14.30 -46.40 44.72
CA SER A 8 -13.36 -45.50 44.05
C SER A 8 -13.80 -45.35 42.60
N LEU A 9 -14.40 -44.19 42.33
CA LEU A 9 -14.75 -43.74 40.99
C LEU A 9 -13.53 -42.99 40.43
N ALA A 10 -12.85 -43.58 39.44
CA ALA A 10 -11.73 -42.94 38.76
C ALA A 10 -12.27 -41.95 37.73
N VAL A 11 -12.04 -40.65 37.95
CA VAL A 11 -12.39 -39.58 37.01
C VAL A 11 -11.21 -39.37 36.06
N LEU A 12 -11.40 -39.70 34.78
CA LEU A 12 -10.48 -39.41 33.68
C LEU A 12 -10.67 -37.96 33.21
N LEU A 13 -9.71 -37.09 33.51
CA LEU A 13 -9.61 -35.74 32.97
C LEU A 13 -8.95 -35.79 31.58
N PHE A 14 -9.74 -35.61 30.52
CA PHE A 14 -9.22 -35.33 29.17
C PHE A 14 -8.75 -33.87 29.10
N ALA A 15 -7.44 -33.65 29.04
CA ALA A 15 -6.86 -32.35 28.77
C ALA A 15 -6.98 -32.05 27.26
N VAL A 16 -7.88 -31.14 26.89
CA VAL A 16 -7.98 -30.60 25.53
C VAL A 16 -6.85 -29.60 25.34
N ALA A 17 -5.78 -29.99 24.65
CA ALA A 17 -4.74 -29.08 24.21
C ALA A 17 -5.28 -28.22 23.04
N ALA A 18 -5.79 -27.03 23.35
CA ALA A 18 -6.12 -26.04 22.35
C ALA A 18 -4.81 -25.53 21.72
N ILE A 19 -4.50 -26.02 20.52
CA ILE A 19 -3.44 -25.46 19.69
C ILE A 19 -3.95 -24.10 19.21
N SER A 20 -3.57 -23.02 19.92
CA SER A 20 -3.76 -21.66 19.45
C SER A 20 -2.88 -21.45 18.22
N CYS A 21 -3.45 -21.69 17.05
CA CYS A 21 -2.88 -21.21 15.80
C CYS A 21 -3.01 -19.69 15.81
N THR A 22 -2.01 -18.99 16.35
CA THR A 22 -1.89 -17.55 16.18
C THR A 22 -1.64 -17.33 14.70
N ALA A 23 -2.67 -16.93 13.96
CA ALA A 23 -2.52 -16.41 12.60
C ALA A 23 -1.55 -15.23 12.70
N HIS A 24 -0.30 -15.45 12.33
CA HIS A 24 0.69 -14.39 12.21
C HIS A 24 0.25 -13.58 11.01
N SER A 25 -0.51 -12.50 11.25
CA SER A 25 -0.78 -11.53 10.21
C SER A 25 0.58 -10.97 9.81
N GLU A 26 1.10 -11.36 8.65
CA GLU A 26 2.29 -10.73 8.11
C GLU A 26 2.04 -9.23 8.10
N SER A 27 2.81 -8.50 8.90
CA SER A 27 2.72 -7.05 8.96
C SER A 27 3.05 -6.53 7.57
N PHE A 28 2.19 -5.68 7.01
CA PHE A 28 2.44 -5.03 5.74
C PHE A 28 3.78 -4.28 5.81
N PRO A 29 4.80 -4.60 4.97
CA PRO A 29 6.17 -4.13 5.17
C PRO A 29 6.34 -2.61 5.13
N PHE A 30 5.49 -1.92 4.39
CA PHE A 30 5.60 -0.48 4.17
C PHE A 30 4.94 0.31 5.29
N ASN A 31 5.66 1.27 5.88
CA ASN A 31 5.09 2.20 6.84
C ASN A 31 4.14 3.18 6.12
N THR A 32 2.84 2.99 6.28
CA THR A 32 1.79 3.77 5.60
C THR A 32 1.82 5.26 5.95
N GLU A 33 2.33 5.63 7.14
CA GLU A 33 2.46 7.02 7.57
C GLU A 33 3.41 7.83 6.67
N GLN A 34 4.29 7.16 5.92
CA GLN A 34 5.16 7.81 4.94
C GLN A 34 4.38 8.53 3.85
N LEU A 35 3.19 8.04 3.48
CA LEU A 35 2.31 8.64 2.47
C LEU A 35 1.22 9.53 3.05
N SER A 36 1.16 9.70 4.38
CA SER A 36 0.19 10.60 5.01
C SER A 36 0.30 12.03 4.48
N GLY A 37 -0.78 12.80 4.59
CA GLY A 37 -0.81 14.23 4.24
C GLY A 37 -1.23 14.51 2.79
N ASP A 38 -1.10 15.77 2.41
CA ASP A 38 -1.40 16.27 1.07
C ASP A 38 -0.12 16.29 0.23
N TRP A 39 -0.23 15.85 -1.01
CA TRP A 39 0.88 15.71 -1.94
C TRP A 39 0.58 16.46 -3.24
N ALA A 40 1.64 16.92 -3.89
CA ALA A 40 1.60 17.43 -5.24
C ALA A 40 2.81 16.93 -6.02
N GLU A 41 2.66 16.84 -7.35
CA GLU A 41 3.74 16.41 -8.23
C GLU A 41 4.38 17.61 -8.94
N SER A 42 5.70 17.70 -8.85
CA SER A 42 6.51 18.65 -9.62
C SER A 42 6.88 18.02 -10.96
N TYR A 43 6.27 18.51 -12.03
CA TYR A 43 6.55 18.12 -13.42
C TYR A 43 7.17 19.26 -14.24
N ASN A 44 7.43 20.42 -13.62
CA ASN A 44 8.02 21.60 -14.23
C ASN A 44 8.83 22.40 -13.19
N ASN A 45 9.34 23.58 -13.55
CA ASN A 45 10.16 24.43 -12.69
C ASN A 45 9.38 25.29 -11.67
N LYS A 46 8.05 25.11 -11.54
CA LYS A 46 7.23 25.82 -10.56
C LYS A 46 7.21 25.07 -9.22
N PRO A 47 6.94 25.78 -8.10
CA PRO A 47 6.76 25.14 -6.81
C PRO A 47 5.67 24.07 -6.86
N ALA A 48 6.00 22.85 -6.42
CA ALA A 48 5.10 21.70 -6.44
C ALA A 48 3.77 21.99 -5.72
N CYS A 49 3.84 22.59 -4.53
CA CYS A 49 2.69 22.84 -3.66
C CYS A 49 1.94 24.15 -3.95
N SER A 50 2.09 24.72 -5.15
CA SER A 50 1.25 25.86 -5.55
C SER A 50 -0.22 25.45 -5.67
N SER A 51 -1.14 26.39 -5.47
CA SER A 51 -2.59 26.17 -5.61
C SER A 51 -3.03 25.78 -7.01
N ASP A 52 -2.20 26.06 -8.01
CA ASP A 52 -2.51 25.78 -9.41
C ASP A 52 -2.26 24.31 -9.77
N ASN A 53 -1.38 23.63 -9.02
CA ASN A 53 -1.11 22.21 -9.22
C ASN A 53 -2.23 21.34 -8.65
N LEU A 54 -2.33 20.11 -9.16
CA LEU A 54 -3.23 19.10 -8.60
C LEU A 54 -2.66 18.65 -7.26
N HIS A 55 -3.46 18.72 -6.20
CA HIS A 55 -3.12 18.11 -4.92
C HIS A 55 -3.87 16.79 -4.77
N PHE A 56 -3.30 15.86 -4.02
CA PHE A 56 -3.91 14.56 -3.79
C PHE A 56 -3.46 13.95 -2.47
N LYS A 57 -4.22 12.96 -2.02
CA LYS A 57 -3.91 12.11 -0.87
C LYS A 57 -3.75 10.68 -1.32
N MET A 58 -2.92 9.95 -0.59
CA MET A 58 -2.67 8.53 -0.80
C MET A 58 -3.15 7.74 0.41
N GLU A 59 -4.03 6.78 0.17
CA GLU A 59 -4.59 5.91 1.20
C GLU A 59 -4.27 4.45 0.89
N ILE A 60 -3.48 3.81 1.76
CA ILE A 60 -3.19 2.39 1.65
C ILE A 60 -4.23 1.60 2.45
N LYS A 61 -4.77 0.56 1.82
CA LYS A 61 -5.55 -0.49 2.45
C LYS A 61 -4.73 -1.78 2.47
N PRO A 62 -3.98 -2.07 3.54
CA PRO A 62 -3.00 -3.16 3.55
C PRO A 62 -3.62 -4.55 3.32
N ILE A 63 -4.79 -4.80 3.93
CA ILE A 63 -5.50 -6.08 3.81
C ILE A 63 -5.96 -6.32 2.37
N GLU A 64 -6.49 -5.28 1.72
CA GLU A 64 -6.97 -5.34 0.34
C GLU A 64 -5.83 -5.26 -0.68
N LYS A 65 -4.60 -4.97 -0.25
CA LYS A 65 -3.46 -4.62 -1.10
C LYS A 65 -3.85 -3.53 -2.11
N LYS A 66 -4.49 -2.47 -1.63
CA LYS A 66 -4.92 -1.34 -2.47
C LYS A 66 -4.25 -0.05 -2.05
N LEU A 67 -3.92 0.76 -3.06
CA LEU A 67 -3.59 2.17 -2.91
C LEU A 67 -4.70 2.97 -3.61
N ASN A 68 -5.34 3.88 -2.88
CA ASN A 68 -6.25 4.86 -3.45
C ASN A 68 -5.56 6.22 -3.51
N ILE A 69 -5.73 6.91 -4.63
CA ILE A 69 -5.24 8.26 -4.85
C ILE A 69 -6.46 9.15 -5.03
N LEU A 70 -6.66 10.06 -4.07
CA LEU A 70 -7.81 10.95 -3.97
C LEU A 70 -7.37 12.34 -4.36
N LEU A 71 -7.95 12.90 -5.41
CA LEU A 71 -7.61 14.21 -5.93
C LEU A 71 -8.39 15.31 -5.21
N ASP A 72 -7.80 16.49 -5.09
CA ASP A 72 -8.48 17.66 -4.51
C ASP A 72 -9.56 18.26 -5.43
N ARG A 73 -9.55 17.90 -6.70
CA ARG A 73 -10.53 18.27 -7.72
C ARG A 73 -10.57 17.24 -8.84
N THR A 74 -11.67 17.26 -9.61
CA THR A 74 -11.77 16.50 -10.85
C THR A 74 -10.67 16.88 -11.83
N TRP A 75 -10.00 15.88 -12.40
CA TRP A 75 -8.86 16.05 -13.30
C TRP A 75 -8.95 15.11 -14.49
N LYS A 76 -8.38 15.53 -15.61
CA LYS A 76 -8.25 14.69 -16.80
C LYS A 76 -6.92 13.94 -16.75
N LEU A 77 -7.00 12.62 -16.63
CA LEU A 77 -5.84 11.72 -16.65
C LEU A 77 -5.30 11.57 -18.08
N ASP A 78 -4.07 11.06 -18.21
CA ASP A 78 -3.41 10.86 -19.51
C ASP A 78 -4.15 9.88 -20.43
N ASN A 79 -4.90 8.94 -19.85
CA ASN A 79 -5.77 8.01 -20.58
C ASN A 79 -7.05 8.68 -21.13
N GLY A 80 -7.25 9.98 -20.88
CA GLY A 80 -8.40 10.76 -21.31
C GLY A 80 -9.60 10.71 -20.35
N GLU A 81 -9.57 9.85 -19.34
CA GLU A 81 -10.60 9.74 -18.31
C GLU A 81 -10.60 11.01 -17.44
N THR A 82 -11.79 11.40 -16.98
CA THR A 82 -11.96 12.52 -16.05
C THR A 82 -12.49 11.98 -14.73
N THR A 83 -11.73 12.15 -13.66
CA THR A 83 -12.04 11.58 -12.35
C THR A 83 -11.49 12.46 -11.23
N ASP A 84 -12.02 12.31 -10.01
CA ASP A 84 -11.47 12.86 -8.78
C ASP A 84 -10.75 11.80 -7.92
N HIS A 85 -10.69 10.55 -8.39
CA HIS A 85 -9.97 9.48 -7.71
C HIS A 85 -9.54 8.38 -8.67
N TYR A 86 -8.52 7.62 -8.29
CA TYR A 86 -8.15 6.38 -8.97
C TYR A 86 -7.45 5.43 -7.99
N SER A 87 -7.39 4.16 -8.37
CA SER A 87 -6.90 3.08 -7.51
C SER A 87 -5.85 2.24 -8.22
N ALA A 88 -4.99 1.63 -7.41
CA ALA A 88 -4.00 0.69 -7.84
C ALA A 88 -3.93 -0.52 -6.90
N THR A 89 -3.59 -1.65 -7.47
CA THR A 89 -3.29 -2.88 -6.74
C THR A 89 -1.81 -2.89 -6.36
N ILE A 90 -1.51 -3.14 -5.08
CA ILE A 90 -0.15 -3.25 -4.55
C ILE A 90 0.37 -4.66 -4.84
N ILE A 91 1.41 -4.73 -5.67
CA ILE A 91 2.04 -5.98 -6.13
C ILE A 91 3.08 -6.44 -5.10
N SER A 92 3.92 -5.51 -4.64
CA SER A 92 4.92 -5.77 -3.60
C SER A 92 5.20 -4.51 -2.79
N ALA A 93 5.73 -4.70 -1.59
CA ALA A 93 6.06 -3.61 -0.67
C ALA A 93 7.37 -3.93 0.06
N THR A 94 8.20 -2.91 0.26
CA THR A 94 9.33 -2.92 1.20
C THR A 94 9.07 -1.89 2.30
N ASP A 95 10.05 -1.61 3.15
CA ASP A 95 9.95 -0.53 4.13
C ASP A 95 9.79 0.86 3.49
N ARG A 96 10.31 1.07 2.26
CA ARG A 96 10.36 2.38 1.58
C ARG A 96 9.79 2.41 0.18
N THR A 97 9.41 1.26 -0.38
CA THR A 97 8.90 1.18 -1.76
C THR A 97 7.57 0.46 -1.84
N LEU A 98 6.75 0.87 -2.80
CA LEU A 98 5.53 0.19 -3.21
C LEU A 98 5.59 -0.05 -4.71
N VAL A 99 5.49 -1.31 -5.13
CA VAL A 99 5.20 -1.62 -6.53
C VAL A 99 3.70 -1.75 -6.68
N ILE A 100 3.13 -0.97 -7.59
CA ILE A 100 1.71 -0.90 -7.85
C ILE A 100 1.41 -1.19 -9.32
N ARG A 101 0.17 -1.58 -9.57
CA ARG A 101 -0.42 -1.62 -10.91
C ARG A 101 -1.74 -0.89 -10.86
N TYR A 102 -1.92 0.12 -11.70
CA TYR A 102 -3.20 0.82 -11.79
C TYR A 102 -4.30 -0.14 -12.20
N ASP A 103 -5.50 0.02 -11.61
CA ASP A 103 -6.60 -0.92 -11.84
C ASP A 103 -7.08 -0.93 -13.30
N ASN A 104 -6.93 0.21 -14.00
CA ASN A 104 -7.24 0.36 -15.43
C ASN A 104 -5.99 0.37 -16.32
N GLU A 105 -4.87 -0.21 -15.87
CA GLU A 105 -3.64 -0.27 -16.68
C GLU A 105 -3.85 -1.14 -17.93
N THR A 106 -3.56 -0.56 -19.10
CA THR A 106 -3.69 -1.25 -20.40
C THR A 106 -2.37 -1.33 -21.16
N ARG A 107 -1.34 -0.61 -20.68
CA ARG A 107 -0.03 -0.63 -21.33
C ARG A 107 0.65 -1.96 -21.06
N ALA A 108 1.09 -2.60 -22.13
CA ALA A 108 1.85 -3.84 -22.08
C ALA A 108 3.35 -3.55 -22.29
N ARG A 109 4.18 -4.28 -21.56
CA ARG A 109 5.62 -4.37 -21.78
C ARG A 109 5.93 -5.28 -22.95
N LYS A 110 7.20 -5.31 -23.35
CA LYS A 110 7.71 -6.16 -24.44
C LYS A 110 7.46 -7.66 -24.22
N ASP A 111 7.37 -8.09 -22.96
CA ASP A 111 7.09 -9.47 -22.56
C ASP A 111 5.59 -9.80 -22.45
N GLY A 112 4.71 -8.83 -22.74
CA GLY A 112 3.26 -8.97 -22.64
C GLY A 112 2.68 -8.77 -21.23
N SER A 113 3.52 -8.54 -20.22
CA SER A 113 3.03 -8.17 -18.88
C SER A 113 2.51 -6.72 -18.87
N LEU A 114 1.58 -6.41 -17.95
CA LEU A 114 1.14 -5.02 -17.77
C LEU A 114 2.22 -4.19 -17.08
N VAL A 115 2.23 -2.90 -17.38
CA VAL A 115 3.10 -1.93 -16.72
C VAL A 115 2.82 -1.88 -15.21
N GLU A 116 3.89 -1.84 -14.42
CA GLU A 116 3.88 -1.66 -12.98
C GLU A 116 4.79 -0.49 -12.62
N TRP A 117 4.40 0.24 -11.59
CA TRP A 117 5.03 1.47 -11.15
C TRP A 117 5.58 1.27 -9.75
N GLU A 118 6.80 1.69 -9.51
CA GLU A 118 7.42 1.71 -8.19
C GLU A 118 7.37 3.14 -7.65
N LEU A 119 6.68 3.31 -6.52
CA LEU A 119 6.82 4.48 -5.65
C LEU A 119 7.99 4.20 -4.72
N SER A 120 8.96 5.11 -4.69
CA SER A 120 10.10 5.05 -3.77
C SER A 120 10.17 6.29 -2.91
N MET A 121 10.08 6.12 -1.58
CA MET A 121 10.31 7.20 -0.61
C MET A 121 11.81 7.51 -0.57
N VAL A 122 12.26 8.59 -1.22
CA VAL A 122 13.68 8.93 -1.33
C VAL A 122 14.16 9.83 -0.20
N ALA A 123 13.28 10.62 0.39
CA ALA A 123 13.53 11.45 1.58
C ALA A 123 12.21 11.72 2.32
N PRO A 124 12.24 12.21 3.59
CA PRO A 124 11.03 12.66 4.25
C PRO A 124 10.28 13.69 3.39
N GLY A 125 9.03 13.38 3.06
CA GLY A 125 8.18 14.24 2.23
C GLY A 125 8.53 14.27 0.74
N ILE A 126 9.38 13.36 0.24
CA ILE A 126 9.74 13.26 -1.18
C ILE A 126 9.64 11.81 -1.64
N TYR A 127 8.90 11.57 -2.73
CA TYR A 127 8.88 10.28 -3.41
C TYR A 127 9.25 10.42 -4.90
N ARG A 128 9.64 9.30 -5.52
CA ARG A 128 9.84 9.16 -6.96
C ARG A 128 9.01 8.02 -7.52
N TRP A 129 8.56 8.19 -8.75
CA TRP A 129 8.00 7.10 -9.56
C TRP A 129 9.04 6.59 -10.54
N ARG A 130 9.00 5.30 -10.81
CA ARG A 130 9.59 4.70 -12.00
C ARG A 130 8.72 3.56 -12.50
N GLU A 131 8.77 3.27 -13.79
CA GLU A 131 8.26 1.99 -14.28
C GLU A 131 9.25 0.88 -13.90
N THR A 132 8.78 -0.27 -13.42
CA THR A 132 9.69 -1.34 -12.97
C THR A 132 10.48 -2.01 -14.10
N GLY A 133 10.11 -1.78 -15.36
CA GLY A 133 10.83 -2.24 -16.55
C GLY A 133 11.97 -1.32 -17.02
N TRP A 134 12.11 -0.14 -16.42
CA TRP A 134 13.23 0.77 -16.68
C TRP A 134 14.50 0.30 -15.95
N GLY A 135 15.66 0.83 -16.36
CA GLY A 135 16.91 0.57 -15.64
C GLY A 135 16.81 0.97 -14.16
N GLU A 136 17.55 0.32 -13.26
CA GLU A 136 17.42 0.56 -11.81
C GLU A 136 17.67 2.03 -11.42
N GLU A 137 18.56 2.71 -12.14
CA GLU A 137 18.91 4.11 -11.93
C GLU A 137 17.97 5.10 -12.67
N GLU A 138 17.03 4.59 -13.45
CA GLU A 138 16.10 5.41 -14.23
C GLU A 138 14.87 5.77 -13.40
N VAL A 139 14.60 7.06 -13.30
CA VAL A 139 13.43 7.61 -12.58
C VAL A 139 12.65 8.55 -13.47
N ASN A 140 11.37 8.71 -13.16
CA ASN A 140 10.57 9.75 -13.81
C ASN A 140 11.13 11.14 -13.43
N THR A 141 11.07 12.07 -14.37
CA THR A 141 11.37 13.48 -14.12
C THR A 141 10.41 14.11 -13.11
N VAL A 142 9.22 13.52 -12.94
CA VAL A 142 8.22 13.93 -11.94
C VAL A 142 8.66 13.57 -10.52
N VAL A 143 8.52 14.53 -9.61
CA VAL A 143 8.84 14.38 -8.18
C VAL A 143 7.62 14.60 -7.33
N GLY A 144 7.29 13.63 -6.47
CA GLY A 144 6.26 13.81 -5.46
C GLY A 144 6.79 14.62 -4.28
N VAL A 145 6.06 15.66 -3.90
CA VAL A 145 6.41 16.55 -2.78
C VAL A 145 5.24 16.62 -1.81
N LYS A 146 5.51 16.35 -0.53
CA LYS A 146 4.53 16.50 0.55
C LYS A 146 4.33 17.99 0.83
N CYS A 147 3.10 18.44 0.75
CA CYS A 147 2.74 19.82 0.97
C CYS A 147 2.46 20.05 2.46
N SER A 148 3.08 21.11 3.00
CA SER A 148 2.73 21.62 4.31
C SER A 148 1.46 22.45 4.17
N LYS A 149 0.49 22.24 5.07
CA LYS A 149 -0.66 23.14 5.19
C LYS A 149 -0.24 24.47 5.80
#